data_AF-A0A2H0PJW2-F1
#
_entry.id   AF-A0A2H0PJW2-F1
#
_cell.length_a   1.000
_cell.length_b   1.000
_cell.length_c   1.000
_cell.angle_alpha   90.00
_cell.angle_beta   90.00
_cell.angle_gamma   90.00
#
_symmetry.space_group_name_H-M   'P 1'
#
loop_
_entity.id
_entity.type
_entity.pdbx_description
1 polymer ?
#
loop_
_entity_poly.entity_id
_entity_poly.type
_entity_poly.pdbx_seq_one_letter_code
_entity_poly.pdbx_strand_id
1 'polypeptide(L)'
;MANHKSAEKRARQSIKRTTRNRVTRSAVKTATKTALNASGAEKEQALRNAFSTIQKAKSVLHRNTIKRKMARLAKALSQTKS
;
A
#
# COMPACT_ATOMS: atom_id res chain seq x y z
N MET A 1 -16.25 23.88 13.59
CA MET A 1 -15.14 24.75 14.02
C MET A 1 -14.35 24.03 15.11
N ALA A 2 -13.03 24.23 15.16
CA ALA A 2 -12.21 23.69 16.25
C ALA A 2 -12.26 24.66 17.44
N ASN A 3 -13.26 24.49 18.30
CA ASN A 3 -13.59 25.47 19.35
C ASN A 3 -12.55 25.53 20.49
N HIS A 4 -11.56 24.63 20.50
CA HIS A 4 -10.51 24.55 21.51
C HIS A 4 -9.12 24.43 20.87
N LYS A 5 -8.09 25.02 21.50
CA LYS A 5 -6.70 25.01 20.99
C LYS A 5 -6.19 23.59 20.69
N SER A 6 -6.59 22.61 21.51
CA SER A 6 -6.26 21.19 21.31
C SER A 6 -6.95 20.61 20.06
N ALA A 7 -8.20 20.98 19.79
CA ALA A 7 -8.94 20.54 18.60
C ALA A 7 -8.30 21.09 17.32
N GLU A 8 -7.87 22.36 17.33
CA GLU A 8 -7.21 22.98 16.19
C GLU A 8 -5.86 22.32 15.89
N LYS A 9 -5.08 22.01 16.94
CA LYS A 9 -3.86 21.20 16.83
C LYS A 9 -4.15 19.82 16.22
N ARG A 10 -5.22 19.15 16.66
CA ARG A 10 -5.61 17.83 16.12
C ARG A 10 -6.00 17.93 14.64
N ALA A 11 -6.70 18.98 14.23
CA ALA A 11 -7.02 19.24 12.83
C ALA A 11 -5.74 19.40 11.97
N ARG A 12 -4.78 20.22 12.41
CA ARG A 12 -3.47 20.38 11.73
C ARG A 12 -2.70 19.07 11.62
N GLN A 13 -2.68 18.26 12.69
CA GLN A 13 -2.04 16.94 12.66
C GLN A 13 -2.74 15.95 11.72
N SER A 14 -4.08 15.99 11.67
CA SER A 14 -4.89 15.14 10.81
C SER A 14 -4.52 15.35 9.34
N ILE A 15 -4.45 16.61 8.88
CA ILE A 15 -4.06 16.94 7.51
C ILE A 15 -2.69 16.34 7.15
N LYS A 16 -1.69 16.47 8.03
CA LYS A 16 -0.34 15.91 7.85
C LYS A 16 -0.32 14.38 7.85
N ARG A 17 -1.21 13.71 8.59
CA ARG A 17 -1.33 12.25 8.59
C ARG A 17 -2.07 11.76 7.35
N THR A 18 -3.16 12.42 6.97
CA THR A 18 -3.98 12.10 5.80
C THR A 18 -3.18 12.17 4.51
N THR A 19 -2.37 13.22 4.33
CA THR A 19 -1.49 13.35 3.15
C THR A 19 -0.49 12.20 3.03
N ARG A 20 0.25 11.87 4.11
CA ARG A 20 1.18 10.73 4.15
C ARG A 20 0.51 9.39 3.91
N ASN A 21 -0.64 9.17 4.54
CA ASN A 21 -1.42 7.94 4.39
C ASN A 21 -1.95 7.80 2.95
N ARG A 22 -2.38 8.91 2.33
CA ARG A 22 -2.83 8.93 0.93
C ARG A 22 -1.72 8.52 -0.02
N VAL A 23 -0.51 9.09 0.13
CA VAL A 23 0.66 8.73 -0.69
C VAL A 23 0.99 7.25 -0.52
N THR A 24 1.05 6.75 0.72
CA THR A 24 1.36 5.34 1.00
C THR A 24 0.32 4.38 0.40
N ARG A 25 -0.97 4.70 0.54
CA ARG A 25 -2.06 3.91 -0.05
C ARG A 25 -2.00 3.92 -1.58
N SER A 26 -1.69 5.07 -2.17
CA SER A 26 -1.52 5.22 -3.62
C SER A 26 -0.34 4.38 -4.12
N ALA A 27 0.83 4.48 -3.48
CA ALA A 27 2.02 3.70 -3.83
C ALA A 27 1.76 2.19 -3.78
N VAL A 28 1.06 1.70 -2.74
CA VAL A 28 0.64 0.29 -2.67
C VAL A 28 -0.27 -0.08 -3.84
N LYS A 29 -1.25 0.76 -4.19
CA LYS A 29 -2.17 0.51 -5.31
C LYS A 29 -1.41 0.45 -6.63
N THR A 30 -0.52 1.40 -6.88
CA THR A 30 0.31 1.46 -8.09
C THR A 30 1.22 0.24 -8.19
N ALA A 31 1.99 -0.07 -7.14
CA ALA A 31 2.89 -1.22 -7.13
C ALA A 31 2.15 -2.55 -7.35
N THR A 32 0.95 -2.69 -6.77
CA THR A 32 0.10 -3.87 -7.01
C THR A 32 -0.33 -3.94 -8.49
N LYS A 33 -0.74 -2.82 -9.10
CA LYS A 33 -1.15 -2.77 -10.51
C LYS A 33 0.02 -3.08 -11.44
N THR A 34 1.19 -2.48 -11.18
CA THR A 34 2.41 -2.73 -11.95
C THR A 34 2.80 -4.21 -11.91
N ALA A 35 2.78 -4.84 -10.73
CA ALA A 35 3.11 -6.26 -10.60
C ALA A 35 2.11 -7.20 -11.30
N LEU A 36 0.83 -6.84 -11.35
CA LEU A 36 -0.19 -7.62 -12.07
C LEU A 36 -0.07 -7.49 -13.59
N ASN A 37 0.36 -6.32 -14.08
CA ASN A 37 0.50 -6.05 -15.52
C ASN A 37 1.88 -6.46 -16.08
N ALA A 38 2.88 -6.67 -15.23
CA ALA A 38 4.23 -7.02 -15.66
C ALA A 38 4.28 -8.43 -16.27
N SER A 39 5.00 -8.55 -17.39
CA SER A 39 5.24 -9.79 -18.14
C SER A 39 6.74 -9.95 -18.43
N GLY A 40 7.14 -11.16 -18.83
CA GLY A 40 8.54 -11.45 -19.19
C GLY A 40 9.53 -11.25 -18.03
N ALA A 41 10.73 -10.78 -18.37
CA ALA A 41 11.86 -10.65 -17.43
C ALA A 41 11.61 -9.64 -16.30
N GLU A 42 10.78 -8.62 -16.50
CA GLU A 42 10.51 -7.56 -15.51
C GLU A 42 9.55 -8.00 -14.39
N LYS A 43 8.82 -9.09 -14.61
CA LYS A 43 7.76 -9.56 -13.69
C LYS A 43 8.29 -9.87 -12.30
N GLU A 44 9.46 -10.50 -12.21
CA GLU A 44 10.04 -10.85 -10.91
C GLU A 44 10.44 -9.61 -10.11
N GLN A 45 11.06 -8.63 -10.76
CA GLN A 45 11.46 -7.38 -10.11
C GLN A 45 10.23 -6.56 -9.68
N ALA A 46 9.20 -6.48 -10.53
CA ALA A 46 7.95 -5.80 -10.19
C ALA A 46 7.26 -6.44 -8.97
N LEU A 47 7.31 -7.76 -8.85
CA LEU A 47 6.77 -8.49 -7.70
C LEU A 47 7.56 -8.22 -6.42
N ARG A 48 8.89 -8.31 -6.46
CA ARG A 48 9.76 -7.98 -5.30
C ARG A 48 9.49 -6.57 -4.81
N ASN A 49 9.37 -5.61 -5.73
CA ASN A 49 9.03 -4.22 -5.43
C ASN A 49 7.64 -4.08 -4.80
N ALA A 50 6.63 -4.79 -5.32
CA ALA A 50 5.28 -4.79 -4.77
C ALA A 50 5.23 -5.36 -3.35
N PHE A 51 5.88 -6.50 -3.09
CA PHE A 51 5.96 -7.09 -1.75
C PHE A 51 6.63 -6.15 -0.74
N SER A 52 7.78 -5.56 -1.12
CA SER A 52 8.48 -4.58 -0.28
C SER A 52 7.61 -3.37 0.05
N THR A 53 6.92 -2.83 -0.96
CA THR A 53 6.04 -1.66 -0.80
C THR A 53 4.85 -1.96 0.11
N ILE A 54 4.21 -3.12 -0.04
CA ILE A 54 3.07 -3.56 0.79
C ILE A 54 3.51 -3.77 2.25
N GLN A 55 4.69 -4.36 2.48
CA GLN A 55 5.20 -4.60 3.82
C GLN A 55 5.58 -3.31 4.55
N LYS A 56 6.15 -2.33 3.82
CA LYS A 56 6.48 -1.00 4.36
C LYS A 56 5.23 -0.21 4.80
N ALA A 57 4.05 -0.51 4.25
CA ALA A 57 2.80 0.16 4.58
C ALA A 57 2.17 -0.24 5.93
N LYS A 58 2.88 -0.94 6.83
CA LYS A 58 2.41 -1.38 8.16
C LYS A 58 1.91 -0.27 9.10
N SER A 59 2.35 0.96 8.88
CA SER A 59 1.90 2.14 9.63
C SER A 59 0.54 2.68 9.17
N VAL A 60 0.10 2.29 7.97
CA VAL A 60 -1.12 2.80 7.31
C VAL A 60 -2.16 1.69 7.09
N LEU A 61 -1.71 0.46 6.86
CA LEU A 61 -2.55 -0.71 6.62
C LEU A 61 -2.44 -1.69 7.78
N HIS A 62 -3.58 -2.25 8.18
CA HIS A 62 -3.61 -3.32 9.17
C HIS A 62 -2.82 -4.55 8.70
N ARG A 63 -2.21 -5.27 9.65
CA ARG A 63 -1.38 -6.46 9.37
C ARG A 63 -2.13 -7.51 8.54
N ASN A 64 -3.42 -7.70 8.80
CA ASN A 64 -4.26 -8.64 8.03
C ASN A 64 -4.52 -8.16 6.60
N THR A 65 -4.60 -6.85 6.38
CA THR A 65 -4.73 -6.28 5.03
C THR A 65 -3.45 -6.48 4.22
N ILE A 66 -2.29 -6.33 4.87
CA ILE A 66 -0.98 -6.63 4.28
C ILE A 66 -0.91 -8.12 3.88
N LYS A 67 -1.14 -9.02 4.84
CA LYS A 67 -1.17 -10.48 4.60
C LYS A 67 -2.11 -10.85 3.44
N ARG A 68 -3.34 -10.33 3.45
CA ARG A 68 -4.34 -10.58 2.39
C ARG A 68 -3.86 -10.11 1.02
N LYS A 69 -3.25 -8.93 0.93
CA LYS A 69 -2.71 -8.40 -0.33
C LYS A 69 -1.55 -9.25 -0.86
N MET A 70 -0.62 -9.65 0.01
CA MET A 70 0.50 -10.51 -0.36
C MET A 70 0.01 -11.88 -0.84
N ALA A 71 -0.91 -12.51 -0.11
CA ALA A 71 -1.47 -13.81 -0.49
C ALA A 71 -2.20 -13.77 -1.84
N ARG A 72 -2.96 -12.69 -2.11
CA ARG A 72 -3.65 -12.51 -3.40
C ARG A 72 -2.67 -12.35 -4.57
N LEU A 73 -1.59 -11.58 -4.39
CA LEU A 73 -0.55 -11.44 -5.41
C LEU A 73 0.16 -12.78 -5.69
N ALA A 74 0.48 -13.54 -4.64
CA ALA A 74 1.10 -14.85 -4.78
C ALA A 74 0.17 -15.84 -5.52
N LYS A 75 -1.13 -15.87 -5.17
CA LYS A 75 -2.12 -16.72 -5.84
C LYS A 75 -2.32 -16.34 -7.32
N ALA A 76 -2.36 -15.06 -7.63
CA ALA A 76 -2.47 -14.61 -9.01
C ALA A 76 -1.29 -15.13 -9.86
N LEU A 77 -0.08 -15.12 -9.31
CA LEU A 77 1.11 -15.64 -9.98
C LEU A 77 1.05 -17.15 -10.22
N SER A 78 0.59 -17.94 -9.23
CA SER A 78 0.51 -19.39 -9.39
C SER A 78 -0.49 -19.79 -10.47
N GLN A 79 -1.61 -19.06 -10.58
CA GLN A 79 -2.62 -19.31 -11.61
C GLN A 79 -2.18 -18.91 -13.02
N THR A 80 -1.28 -17.94 -13.17
CA THR A 80 -0.74 -17.57 -14.50
C THR A 80 0.37 -18.52 -14.99
N LYS A 81 0.89 -19.40 -14.13
CA LYS A 81 1.95 -20.36 -14.47
C LYS A 81 1.41 -21.75 -14.86
N SER A 82 0.10 -21.96 -14.73
CA SER A 82 -0.64 -23.14 -15.19
C SER A 82 -1.11 -22.94 -16.62
#